data_AF-A0A535HKC6-F1
#
_entry.id   AF-A0A535HKC6-F1
#
_cell.length_a   1.000
_cell.length_b   1.000
_cell.length_c   1.000
_cell.angle_alpha   90.00
_cell.angle_beta   90.00
_cell.angle_gamma   90.00
#
_symmetry.space_group_name_H-M   'P 1'
#
loop_
_entity.id
_entity.type
_entity.pdbx_description
1 polymer ?
#
loop_
_entity_poly.entity_id
_entity_poly.type
_entity_poly.pdbx_seq_one_letter_code
_entity_poly.pdbx_strand_id
1 'polypeptide(L)'
;MFGLIWLSMRPGAADITSPEQLARLVQGGKPVVVEMYSNFCLICMANRQTIKIAATTLSGQCRFVRVELPTATGAVIGDVYKCQYTPSYLIFDEHGDLVRTIIPDNVTPIANGYRVLDETGAVVSRAPRVTPELLVDLVRFTS
;
A
#
# COMPACT_ATOMS: atom_id res chain seq x y z
N MET A 1 6.12 -29.38 6.96
CA MET A 1 5.14 -28.65 7.83
C MET A 1 5.24 -27.14 7.66
N PHE A 2 6.44 -26.53 7.62
CA PHE A 2 6.61 -25.08 7.43
C PHE A 2 6.00 -24.50 6.14
N GLY A 3 6.02 -25.23 5.03
CA GLY A 3 5.42 -24.75 3.76
C GLY A 3 3.90 -24.55 3.81
N LEU A 4 3.17 -25.37 4.57
CA LEU A 4 1.71 -25.22 4.73
C LEU A 4 1.36 -24.02 5.61
N ILE A 5 2.16 -23.77 6.65
CA ILE A 5 1.99 -22.59 7.52
C ILE A 5 2.23 -21.30 6.72
N TRP A 6 3.27 -21.28 5.87
CA TRP A 6 3.56 -20.14 4.99
C TRP A 6 2.44 -19.85 3.98
N LEU A 7 1.95 -20.88 3.29
CA LEU A 7 0.87 -20.74 2.30
C LEU A 7 -0.41 -20.15 2.90
N SER A 8 -0.70 -20.45 4.16
CA SER A 8 -1.85 -19.90 4.89
C SER A 8 -1.65 -18.46 5.36
N MET A 9 -0.42 -18.03 5.63
CA MET A 9 -0.13 -16.70 6.19
C MET A 9 0.15 -15.64 5.12
N ARG A 10 0.73 -16.02 3.97
CA ARG A 10 1.08 -15.07 2.92
C ARG A 10 -0.13 -14.23 2.48
N PRO A 11 0.06 -12.96 2.06
CA PRO A 11 -1.05 -12.08 1.69
C PRO A 11 -1.99 -12.64 0.61
N GLY A 12 -1.46 -13.46 -0.32
CA GLY A 12 -2.24 -14.19 -1.32
C GLY A 12 -2.18 -13.53 -2.69
N ALA A 13 -3.27 -13.66 -3.46
CA ALA A 13 -3.39 -13.07 -4.80
C ALA A 13 -3.53 -11.55 -4.74
N ALA A 14 -2.95 -10.88 -5.73
CA ALA A 14 -3.08 -9.44 -5.94
C ALA A 14 -4.48 -9.13 -6.52
N ASP A 15 -5.00 -7.95 -6.19
CA ASP A 15 -6.29 -7.49 -6.68
C ASP A 15 -6.14 -6.80 -8.05
N ILE A 16 -4.95 -6.24 -8.30
CA ILE A 16 -4.54 -5.59 -9.56
C ILE A 16 -3.59 -6.50 -10.33
N THR A 17 -3.93 -6.81 -11.57
CA THR A 17 -3.14 -7.66 -12.46
C THR A 17 -2.60 -6.92 -13.69
N SER A 18 -3.04 -5.69 -13.95
CA SER A 18 -2.45 -4.81 -14.97
C SER A 18 -2.38 -3.34 -14.53
N PRO A 19 -1.43 -2.54 -15.05
CA PRO A 19 -1.37 -1.10 -14.78
C PRO A 19 -2.64 -0.35 -15.21
N GLU A 20 -3.26 -0.75 -16.31
CA GLU A 20 -4.50 -0.16 -16.83
C GLU A 20 -5.68 -0.42 -15.90
N GLN A 21 -5.71 -1.59 -15.24
CA GLN A 21 -6.72 -1.89 -14.23
C GLN A 21 -6.62 -0.91 -13.05
N LEU A 22 -5.40 -0.64 -12.57
CA LEU A 22 -5.17 0.34 -11.52
C LEU A 22 -5.58 1.74 -11.98
N ALA A 23 -5.16 2.15 -13.18
CA ALA A 23 -5.51 3.46 -13.74
C ALA A 23 -7.03 3.68 -13.82
N ARG A 24 -7.80 2.68 -14.26
CA ARG A 24 -9.27 2.77 -14.27
C ARG A 24 -9.86 2.84 -12.87
N LEU A 25 -9.26 2.16 -11.90
CA LEU A 25 -9.76 2.12 -10.53
C LEU A 25 -9.59 3.46 -9.82
N VAL A 26 -8.42 4.10 -9.96
CA VAL A 26 -8.13 5.40 -9.35
C VAL A 26 -8.95 6.52 -9.98
N GLN A 27 -9.30 6.40 -11.26
CA GLN A 27 -10.22 7.33 -11.95
C GLN A 27 -11.70 7.08 -11.64
N GLY A 28 -12.01 6.16 -10.71
CA GLY A 28 -13.37 5.72 -10.41
C GLY A 28 -14.12 6.53 -9.36
N GLY A 29 -13.75 7.80 -9.13
CA GLY A 29 -14.46 8.77 -8.28
C GLY A 29 -14.50 8.43 -6.79
N LYS A 30 -13.54 7.63 -6.31
CA LYS A 30 -13.37 7.31 -4.88
C LYS A 30 -11.90 7.21 -4.56
N PRO A 31 -11.45 7.68 -3.37
CA PRO A 31 -10.09 7.48 -2.92
C PRO A 31 -9.67 6.01 -2.99
N VAL A 32 -8.42 5.76 -3.36
CA VAL A 32 -7.85 4.42 -3.49
C VAL A 32 -6.57 4.33 -2.68
N VAL A 33 -6.49 3.33 -1.81
CA VAL A 33 -5.25 2.93 -1.15
C VAL A 33 -4.72 1.67 -1.82
N VAL A 34 -3.52 1.76 -2.38
CA VAL A 34 -2.82 0.63 -2.99
C VAL A 34 -1.72 0.15 -2.05
N GLU A 35 -1.82 -1.09 -1.59
CA GLU A 35 -0.72 -1.77 -0.89
C GLU A 35 0.20 -2.44 -1.91
N MET A 36 1.45 -1.98 -1.98
CA MET A 36 2.54 -2.65 -2.68
C MET A 36 3.15 -3.69 -1.73
N TYR A 37 2.84 -4.97 -1.93
CA TYR A 37 3.26 -6.06 -1.04
C TYR A 37 4.10 -7.11 -1.78
N SER A 38 4.64 -8.06 -1.01
CA SER A 38 5.23 -9.28 -1.56
C SER A 38 4.74 -10.49 -0.76
N ASN A 39 4.48 -11.62 -1.42
CA ASN A 39 4.19 -12.88 -0.74
C ASN A 39 5.38 -13.40 0.10
N PHE A 40 6.56 -12.78 -0.03
CA PHE A 40 7.78 -13.10 0.72
C PHE A 40 8.17 -12.06 1.77
N CYS A 41 7.29 -11.11 2.05
CA CYS A 41 7.53 -10.02 2.98
C CYS A 41 6.91 -10.31 4.37
N LEU A 42 7.76 -10.55 5.38
CA LEU A 42 7.33 -10.80 6.76
C LEU A 42 6.54 -9.61 7.35
N ILE A 43 6.98 -8.39 7.06
CA ILE A 43 6.32 -7.16 7.53
C ILE A 43 4.92 -7.00 6.92
N CYS A 44 4.75 -7.37 5.65
CA CYS A 44 3.47 -7.35 4.96
C CYS A 44 2.49 -8.33 5.61
N MET A 45 2.96 -9.52 6.00
CA MET A 45 2.15 -10.46 6.77
C MET A 45 1.79 -9.90 8.15
N ALA A 46 2.73 -9.26 8.85
CA ALA A 46 2.48 -8.66 10.16
C ALA A 46 1.46 -7.49 10.09
N ASN A 47 1.47 -6.73 9.00
CA ASN A 47 0.58 -5.58 8.80
C ASN A 47 -0.82 -5.97 8.30
N ARG A 48 -1.10 -7.25 8.00
CA ARG A 48 -2.38 -7.68 7.42
C ARG A 48 -3.59 -7.26 8.26
N GLN A 49 -3.50 -7.38 9.59
CA GLN A 49 -4.58 -6.97 10.49
C GLN A 49 -4.74 -5.44 10.52
N THR A 50 -3.63 -4.70 10.49
CA THR A 50 -3.64 -3.23 10.39
C THR A 50 -4.42 -2.76 9.16
N ILE A 51 -4.11 -3.33 8.00
CA ILE A 51 -4.75 -2.97 6.73
C ILE A 51 -6.23 -3.36 6.75
N LYS A 52 -6.56 -4.54 7.28
CA LYS A 52 -7.95 -4.98 7.42
C LYS A 52 -8.77 -4.02 8.28
N ILE A 53 -8.22 -3.54 9.40
CA ILE A 53 -8.90 -2.57 10.27
C ILE A 53 -9.11 -1.25 9.52
N ALA A 54 -8.08 -0.71 8.86
CA ALA A 54 -8.20 0.53 8.09
C ALA A 54 -9.26 0.42 6.98
N ALA A 55 -9.24 -0.68 6.21
CA ALA A 55 -10.21 -0.94 5.15
C ALA A 55 -11.64 -1.09 5.69
N THR A 56 -11.81 -1.68 6.88
CA THR A 56 -13.12 -1.78 7.53
C THR A 56 -13.60 -0.42 8.02
N THR A 57 -12.73 0.38 8.64
CA THR A 57 -13.05 1.73 9.13
C THR A 57 -13.40 2.70 7.99
N LEU A 58 -12.75 2.56 6.84
CA LEU A 58 -13.01 3.36 5.64
C LEU A 58 -14.01 2.70 4.68
N SER A 59 -14.73 1.67 5.12
CA SER A 59 -15.67 0.94 4.27
C SER A 59 -16.69 1.89 3.64
N GLY A 60 -16.81 1.82 2.31
CA GLY A 60 -17.68 2.70 1.52
C GLY A 60 -17.05 4.04 1.13
N GLN A 61 -16.05 4.53 1.88
CA GLN A 61 -15.37 5.81 1.68
C GLN A 61 -14.16 5.71 0.75
N CYS A 62 -13.45 4.58 0.74
CA CYS A 62 -12.33 4.36 -0.17
C CYS A 62 -12.27 2.90 -0.65
N ARG A 63 -11.41 2.65 -1.65
CA ARG A 63 -11.09 1.30 -2.13
C ARG A 63 -9.70 0.91 -1.65
N PHE A 64 -9.57 -0.23 -1.00
CA PHE A 64 -8.27 -0.84 -0.72
C PHE A 64 -8.00 -1.93 -1.75
N VAL A 65 -6.85 -1.84 -2.42
CA VAL A 65 -6.38 -2.85 -3.38
C VAL A 65 -4.92 -3.17 -3.17
N ARG A 66 -4.51 -4.36 -3.61
CA ARG A 66 -3.17 -4.87 -3.41
C ARG A 66 -2.50 -5.20 -4.73
N VAL A 67 -1.24 -4.83 -4.83
CA VAL A 67 -0.35 -5.11 -5.96
C VAL A 67 0.84 -5.90 -5.44
N GLU A 68 1.11 -7.06 -6.03
CA GLU A 68 2.30 -7.85 -5.69
C GLU A 68 3.51 -7.31 -6.45
N LEU A 69 4.43 -6.64 -5.74
CA LEU A 69 5.61 -5.99 -6.30
C LEU A 69 6.51 -6.92 -7.14
N PRO A 70 6.85 -8.16 -6.72
CA PRO A 70 7.70 -9.06 -7.51
C PRO A 70 6.99 -9.72 -8.73
N THR A 71 5.94 -9.10 -9.26
CA THR A 71 5.31 -9.48 -10.54
C THR A 71 5.67 -8.48 -11.63
N ALA A 72 5.49 -8.83 -12.90
CA ALA A 72 5.73 -7.89 -14.02
C ALA A 72 4.89 -6.61 -13.88
N THR A 73 3.61 -6.75 -13.54
CA THR A 73 2.70 -5.64 -13.26
C THR A 73 3.15 -4.82 -12.06
N GLY A 74 3.52 -5.49 -10.96
CA GLY A 74 4.00 -4.83 -9.75
C GLY A 74 5.26 -4.03 -9.98
N ALA A 75 6.22 -4.56 -10.75
CA ALA A 75 7.45 -3.85 -11.11
C ALA A 75 7.16 -2.57 -11.91
N VAL A 76 6.30 -2.64 -12.92
CA VAL A 76 5.89 -1.47 -13.72
C VAL A 76 5.25 -0.40 -12.84
N ILE A 77 4.28 -0.79 -11.99
CA ILE A 77 3.61 0.14 -11.08
C ILE A 77 4.61 0.73 -10.07
N GLY A 78 5.50 -0.10 -9.52
CA GLY A 78 6.56 0.33 -8.61
C GLY A 78 7.51 1.35 -9.23
N ASP A 79 7.87 1.19 -10.50
CA ASP A 79 8.75 2.12 -11.23
C ASP A 79 8.08 3.46 -11.53
N VAL A 80 6.78 3.43 -11.87
CA VAL A 80 5.96 4.63 -12.10
C VAL A 80 5.89 5.47 -10.82
N TYR A 81 5.56 4.84 -9.70
CA TYR A 81 5.34 5.54 -8.42
C TYR A 81 6.56 5.55 -7.48
N LYS A 82 7.73 5.12 -7.97
CA LYS A 82 8.99 5.07 -7.21
C LYS A 82 8.90 4.24 -5.91
N CYS A 83 8.03 3.22 -5.89
CA CYS A 83 7.91 2.26 -4.80
C CYS A 83 8.66 0.97 -5.12
N GLN A 84 9.91 0.87 -4.66
CA GLN A 84 10.78 -0.30 -4.89
C GLN A 84 10.85 -1.27 -3.71
N TYR A 85 10.17 -0.96 -2.61
CA TYR A 85 10.25 -1.71 -1.36
C TYR A 85 8.86 -2.02 -0.80
N THR A 86 8.74 -3.15 -0.09
CA THR A 86 7.48 -3.60 0.51
C THR A 86 7.53 -3.62 2.04
N PRO A 87 6.42 -3.33 2.74
CA PRO A 87 5.20 -2.78 2.16
C PRO A 87 5.39 -1.29 1.84
N SER A 88 4.82 -0.83 0.73
CA SER A 88 4.61 0.61 0.47
C SER A 88 3.13 0.85 0.22
N TYR A 89 2.67 2.07 0.45
CA TYR A 89 1.26 2.44 0.30
C TYR A 89 1.16 3.67 -0.58
N LEU A 90 0.36 3.59 -1.64
CA LEU A 90 -0.01 4.72 -2.48
C LEU A 90 -1.43 5.15 -2.09
N ILE A 91 -1.63 6.44 -1.88
CA ILE A 91 -2.94 7.01 -1.55
C ILE A 91 -3.31 7.95 -2.69
N PHE A 92 -4.39 7.60 -3.38
CA PHE A 92 -5.02 8.41 -4.41
C PHE A 92 -6.30 9.03 -3.87
N ASP A 93 -6.56 10.28 -4.23
CA ASP A 93 -7.81 10.97 -3.89
C ASP A 93 -8.96 10.55 -4.82
N GLU A 94 -10.10 11.25 -4.74
CA GLU A 94 -11.27 10.97 -5.59
C GLU A 94 -11.10 11.38 -7.07
N HIS A 95 -10.16 12.27 -7.37
CA HIS A 95 -9.81 12.69 -8.73
C HIS A 95 -8.82 11.72 -9.39
N GLY A 96 -8.25 10.81 -8.59
CA GLY A 96 -7.25 9.84 -9.02
C GLY A 96 -5.83 10.41 -8.98
N ASP A 97 -5.61 11.51 -8.27
CA ASP A 97 -4.30 12.11 -8.06
C ASP A 97 -3.58 11.42 -6.90
N LEU A 98 -2.29 11.14 -7.09
CA LEU A 98 -1.45 10.60 -6.02
C LEU A 98 -1.15 11.71 -5.02
N VAL A 99 -1.79 11.63 -3.87
CA VAL A 99 -1.69 12.65 -2.82
C VAL A 99 -0.68 12.27 -1.75
N ARG A 100 -0.53 10.98 -1.43
CA ARG A 100 0.46 10.54 -0.43
C ARG A 100 1.09 9.21 -0.81
N THR A 101 2.35 9.06 -0.42
CA THR A 101 3.06 7.78 -0.49
C THR A 101 3.68 7.44 0.85
N ILE A 102 3.47 6.23 1.33
CA ILE A 102 4.15 5.70 2.52
C ILE A 102 5.19 4.69 2.06
N ILE A 103 6.47 4.95 2.32
CA ILE A 103 7.57 4.03 2.00
C ILE A 103 8.40 3.70 3.24
N PRO A 104 9.05 2.53 3.31
CA PRO A 104 10.03 2.24 4.35
C PRO A 104 11.16 3.30 4.39
N ASP A 105 11.58 3.68 5.61
CA ASP A 105 12.64 4.70 5.81
C ASP A 105 14.02 4.13 5.43
N ASN A 106 14.27 2.85 5.73
CA ASN A 106 15.53 2.15 5.43
C ASN A 106 15.28 0.81 4.70
N VAL A 107 16.24 0.42 3.84
CA VAL A 107 16.29 -0.91 3.20
C VAL A 107 16.98 -1.88 4.16
N THR A 108 16.27 -2.29 5.21
CA THR A 108 16.74 -3.30 6.18
C THR A 108 15.69 -4.40 6.36
N PRO A 109 16.07 -5.62 6.83
CA PRO A 109 15.14 -6.74 7.02
C PRO A 109 13.97 -6.43 7.95
N ILE A 110 14.14 -5.40 8.79
CA ILE A 110 13.13 -4.84 9.68
C ILE A 110 13.06 -3.36 9.28
N ALA A 111 11.95 -2.89 8.71
CA ALA A 111 11.79 -1.48 8.40
C ALA A 111 11.88 -0.67 9.71
N ASN A 112 12.87 0.21 9.84
CA ASN A 112 13.07 1.05 11.04
C ASN A 112 12.14 2.27 11.08
N GLY A 113 10.96 2.14 10.49
CA GLY A 113 10.00 3.22 10.28
C GLY A 113 9.63 3.41 8.82
N TYR A 114 8.73 4.36 8.61
CA TYR A 114 8.15 4.73 7.34
C TYR A 114 8.22 6.24 7.18
N ARG A 115 8.44 6.70 5.95
CA ARG A 115 8.29 8.08 5.53
C ARG A 115 6.95 8.24 4.84
N VAL A 116 6.25 9.31 5.16
CA VAL A 116 5.09 9.78 4.41
C VAL A 116 5.57 10.90 3.50
N LEU A 117 5.38 10.70 2.21
CA LEU A 117 5.72 11.63 1.15
C LEU A 117 4.45 12.34 0.67
N ASP A 118 4.59 13.60 0.27
CA ASP A 118 3.58 14.33 -0.48
C ASP A 118 3.61 13.98 -1.99
N GLU A 119 2.75 14.63 -2.76
CA GLU A 119 2.62 14.48 -4.21
C GLU A 119 3.90 14.83 -4.99
N THR A 120 4.82 15.61 -4.39
CA THR A 120 6.11 15.97 -4.98
C THR A 120 7.23 14.98 -4.61
N GLY A 121 6.94 14.06 -3.68
CA GLY A 121 7.91 13.13 -3.11
C GLY A 121 8.69 13.69 -1.92
N ALA A 122 8.33 14.88 -1.40
CA ALA A 122 8.97 15.45 -0.23
C ALA A 122 8.45 14.78 1.06
N VAL A 123 9.33 14.58 2.04
CA VAL A 123 8.96 13.95 3.31
C VAL A 123 8.19 14.94 4.17
N VAL A 124 6.91 14.66 4.39
CA VAL A 124 6.03 15.49 5.25
C VAL A 124 5.86 14.92 6.65
N SER A 125 6.07 13.61 6.83
CA SER A 125 5.99 12.96 8.15
C SER A 125 6.82 11.66 8.20
N ARG A 126 7.06 11.18 9.41
CA ARG A 126 7.67 9.87 9.68
C ARG A 126 6.84 9.13 10.72
N ALA A 127 6.69 7.82 10.52
CA ALA A 127 5.97 6.94 11.42
C ALA A 127 6.86 5.74 11.79
N PRO A 128 6.93 5.33 13.07
CA PRO A 128 7.70 4.15 13.47
C PRO A 128 7.12 2.85 12.89
N ARG A 129 5.83 2.84 12.56
CA ARG A 129 5.11 1.75 11.90
C ARG A 129 3.88 2.30 11.20
N VAL A 130 3.34 1.55 10.24
CA VAL A 130 2.02 1.83 9.68
C VAL A 130 0.96 1.32 10.66
N THR A 131 0.03 2.21 11.05
CA THR A 131 -1.12 1.88 11.91
C THR A 131 -2.43 2.10 11.14
N PRO A 132 -3.56 1.55 11.62
CA PRO A 132 -4.85 1.79 10.98
C PRO A 132 -5.19 3.28 10.95
N GLU A 133 -4.93 3.99 12.04
CA GLU A 133 -5.24 5.41 12.21
C GLU A 133 -4.46 6.25 11.20
N LEU A 134 -3.17 5.96 11.00
CA LEU A 134 -2.37 6.65 9.98
C LEU A 134 -3.01 6.53 8.58
N LEU A 135 -3.44 5.33 8.18
CA LEU A 135 -4.07 5.13 6.88
C LEU A 135 -5.43 5.83 6.80
N VAL A 136 -6.23 5.76 7.86
CA VAL A 136 -7.55 6.40 7.95
C VAL A 136 -7.43 7.92 7.84
N ASP A 137 -6.50 8.51 8.58
CA ASP A 137 -6.28 9.95 8.60
C ASP A 137 -5.83 10.43 7.21
N LEU A 138 -4.83 9.76 6.61
CA LEU A 138 -4.33 10.15 5.29
C LEU A 138 -5.41 10.09 4.20
N VAL A 139 -6.33 9.13 4.24
CA VAL A 139 -7.46 9.09 3.30
C VAL A 139 -8.42 10.24 3.58
N ARG A 140 -8.80 10.48 4.83
CA ARG A 140 -9.76 11.53 5.20
C ARG A 140 -9.26 12.94 4.94
N PHE A 141 -7.95 13.18 4.99
CA PHE A 141 -7.35 14.48 4.65
C PHE A 141 -7.38 14.79 3.14
N THR A 142 -7.76 13.81 2.30
CA THR A 142 -7.74 13.91 0.84
C THR A 142 -9.15 13.95 0.23
N SER A 143 -10.18 13.82 1.07
CA SER A 143 -11.61 13.84 0.72
C SER A 143 -12.26 15.15 1.12
#